data_AF-A0A2V8DW00-F1
#
_entry.id   AF-A0A2V8DW00-F1
#
_cell.length_a   1.000
_cell.length_b   1.000
_cell.length_c   1.000
_cell.angle_alpha   90.00
_cell.angle_beta   90.00
_cell.angle_gamma   90.00
#
_symmetry.space_group_name_H-M   'P 1'
#
loop_
_entity.id
_entity.type
_entity.pdbx_description
1 polymer ?
#
loop_
_entity_poly.entity_id
_entity_poly.type
_entity_poly.pdbx_seq_one_letter_code
_entity_poly.pdbx_strand_id
1 'polypeptide(L)'
;MIESGRAPRAVTAGEERGTRSPHIVDDRRDVRAVGRRARLELVFAYRRGHTVIAHAYAEPPFRIGQCFQIGSAAYLIIVCSGPGVFAGDDLQQSVRVEPGACVLLASQSALQ
;
A
#
# COMPACT_ATOMS: atom_id res chain seq x y z
N MET A 1 -5.84 -44.64 -30.96
CA MET A 1 -6.67 -44.49 -29.75
C MET A 1 -6.16 -43.25 -29.04
N ILE A 2 -6.80 -42.11 -29.28
CA ILE A 2 -6.34 -40.77 -28.88
C ILE A 2 -7.47 -40.14 -28.08
N GLU A 3 -7.18 -39.83 -26.83
CA GLU A 3 -8.14 -39.32 -25.86
C GLU A 3 -8.44 -37.83 -26.07
N SER A 4 -9.75 -37.57 -26.00
CA SER A 4 -10.42 -36.30 -25.79
C SER A 4 -9.81 -35.46 -24.65
N GLY A 5 -9.41 -34.23 -24.96
CA GLY A 5 -9.09 -33.18 -23.99
C GLY A 5 -9.63 -31.83 -24.46
N ARG A 6 -10.85 -31.51 -24.06
CA ARG A 6 -11.59 -30.27 -24.40
C ARG A 6 -10.91 -29.05 -23.77
N ALA A 7 -10.28 -28.22 -24.59
CA ALA A 7 -9.81 -26.89 -24.20
C ALA A 7 -11.01 -25.93 -23.98
N PRO A 8 -11.07 -25.17 -22.87
CA PRO A 8 -12.07 -24.11 -22.73
C PRO A 8 -11.68 -22.91 -23.59
N ARG A 9 -12.62 -22.46 -24.43
CA ARG A 9 -12.54 -21.23 -25.22
C ARG A 9 -12.84 -20.00 -24.34
N ALA A 10 -12.05 -18.96 -24.60
CA ALA A 10 -12.15 -17.54 -24.27
C ALA A 10 -13.44 -17.02 -23.59
N VAL A 11 -13.23 -16.28 -22.49
CA VAL A 11 -14.12 -15.20 -22.05
C VAL A 11 -13.39 -13.88 -22.35
N THR A 12 -13.98 -13.08 -23.23
CA THR A 12 -13.51 -11.75 -23.62
C THR A 12 -14.35 -10.68 -22.94
N ALA A 13 -13.69 -9.57 -22.59
CA ALA A 13 -14.21 -8.21 -22.36
C ALA A 13 -14.78 -7.82 -20.97
N GLY A 14 -14.31 -6.64 -20.53
CA GLY A 14 -14.84 -5.81 -19.44
C GLY A 14 -14.09 -6.02 -18.12
N GLU A 15 -13.37 -5.07 -17.52
CA GLU A 15 -13.51 -3.62 -17.58
C GLU A 15 -12.25 -2.98 -16.95
N GLU A 16 -11.48 -2.24 -17.76
CA GLU A 16 -10.36 -1.42 -17.28
C GLU A 16 -10.91 -0.23 -16.49
N ARG A 17 -11.01 -0.37 -15.17
CA ARG A 17 -11.51 0.70 -14.30
C ARG A 17 -10.35 1.50 -13.72
N GLY A 18 -9.92 2.50 -14.49
CA GLY A 18 -9.40 3.78 -13.99
C GLY A 18 -7.98 3.76 -13.44
N THR A 19 -6.98 3.72 -14.33
CA THR A 19 -5.63 4.21 -14.01
C THR A 19 -5.72 5.71 -13.75
N ARG A 20 -5.85 6.11 -12.47
CA ARG A 20 -5.65 7.51 -12.09
C ARG A 20 -4.23 7.89 -12.50
N SER A 21 -4.13 8.87 -13.41
CA SER A 21 -2.86 9.47 -13.78
C SER A 21 -2.14 9.91 -12.50
N PRO A 22 -0.86 9.54 -12.28
CA PRO A 22 -0.15 9.96 -11.09
C PRO A 22 -0.04 11.49 -11.15
N HIS A 23 -0.59 12.18 -10.15
CA HIS A 23 -0.25 13.57 -9.92
C HIS A 23 1.26 13.59 -9.63
N ILE A 24 2.07 13.96 -10.63
CA ILE A 24 3.51 14.17 -10.46
C ILE A 24 3.65 15.46 -9.66
N VAL A 25 3.69 15.31 -8.34
CA VAL A 25 4.07 16.38 -7.42
C VAL A 25 5.59 16.49 -7.47
N ASP A 26 6.09 17.69 -7.76
CA ASP A 26 7.51 18.02 -7.72
C ASP A 26 8.07 17.77 -6.31
N ASP A 27 9.02 16.83 -6.21
CA ASP A 27 9.65 16.48 -4.93
C ASP A 27 10.80 17.45 -4.65
N ARG A 28 10.50 18.46 -3.82
CA ARG A 28 11.43 19.55 -3.48
C ARG A 28 12.36 19.23 -2.32
N ARG A 29 12.40 17.99 -1.84
CA ARG A 29 13.26 17.60 -0.73
C ARG A 29 14.74 17.63 -1.14
N ASP A 30 15.62 17.93 -0.19
CA ASP A 30 17.05 17.77 -0.38
C ASP A 30 17.34 16.29 -0.70
N VAL A 31 17.99 16.04 -1.83
CA VAL A 31 18.37 14.69 -2.29
C VAL A 31 19.14 13.91 -1.20
N ARG A 32 19.92 14.60 -0.36
CA ARG A 32 20.68 13.99 0.74
C ARG A 32 19.79 13.52 1.89
N ALA A 33 18.59 14.09 2.02
CA ALA A 33 17.62 13.72 3.04
C ALA A 33 16.72 12.56 2.60
N VAL A 34 16.59 12.29 1.30
CA VAL A 34 15.78 11.19 0.77
C VAL A 34 16.29 9.86 1.33
N GLY A 35 15.40 9.08 1.93
CA GLY A 35 15.73 7.81 2.56
C GLY A 35 16.27 7.92 4.00
N ARG A 36 16.73 9.10 4.42
CA ARG A 36 17.12 9.41 5.82
C ARG A 36 16.02 10.10 6.59
N ARG A 37 15.17 10.84 5.89
CA ARG A 37 13.94 11.44 6.42
C ARG A 37 12.78 10.95 5.58
N ALA A 38 11.79 10.36 6.23
CA ALA A 38 10.63 9.83 5.53
C ALA A 38 9.39 9.90 6.38
N ARG A 39 8.26 10.09 5.72
CA ARG A 39 6.93 10.06 6.33
C ARG A 39 6.08 8.98 5.69
N LEU A 40 5.36 8.26 6.52
CA LEU A 40 4.26 7.40 6.15
C LEU A 40 3.01 7.92 6.87
N GLU A 41 1.98 8.29 6.13
CA GLU A 41 0.71 8.74 6.68
C GLU A 41 -0.42 7.89 6.10
N LEU A 42 -1.19 7.24 6.98
CA LEU A 42 -2.30 6.37 6.62
C LEU A 42 -3.54 6.76 7.40
N VAL A 43 -4.67 6.88 6.70
CA VAL A 43 -6.00 7.04 7.32
C VAL A 43 -6.92 5.96 6.80
N PHE A 44 -7.50 5.19 7.72
CA PHE A 44 -8.48 4.14 7.43
C PHE A 44 -9.87 4.59 7.85
N ALA A 45 -10.84 4.45 6.96
CA ALA A 45 -12.23 4.83 7.17
C ALA A 45 -13.17 3.65 6.92
N TYR A 46 -14.32 3.63 7.61
CA TYR A 46 -15.37 2.65 7.33
C TYR A 46 -16.35 3.21 6.30
N ARG A 47 -16.48 2.56 5.15
CA ARG A 47 -17.38 2.98 4.07
C ARG A 47 -18.07 1.77 3.46
N ARG A 48 -19.39 1.85 3.25
CA ARG A 48 -20.19 0.81 2.56
C ARG A 48 -19.93 -0.60 3.10
N GLY A 49 -19.88 -0.74 4.42
CA GLY A 49 -19.73 -2.05 5.07
C GLY A 49 -18.31 -2.57 5.24
N HIS A 50 -17.29 -1.86 4.75
CA HIS A 50 -15.89 -2.31 4.82
C HIS A 50 -14.91 -1.17 5.08
N THR A 51 -13.71 -1.53 5.52
CA THR A 51 -12.62 -0.59 5.80
C THR A 51 -11.88 -0.25 4.52
N VAL A 52 -11.65 1.04 4.27
CA VAL A 52 -10.94 1.57 3.10
C VAL A 52 -9.82 2.50 3.51
N ILE A 53 -8.80 2.66 2.64
CA ILE A 53 -7.78 3.69 2.79
C ILE A 53 -8.37 5.03 2.31
N ALA A 54 -8.61 5.95 3.24
CA ALA A 54 -9.10 7.30 2.96
C ALA A 54 -7.97 8.26 2.60
N HIS A 55 -6.77 8.05 3.15
CA HIS A 55 -5.56 8.79 2.82
C HIS A 55 -4.33 7.87 2.91
N ALA A 56 -3.41 8.06 1.98
CA ALA A 56 -2.13 7.36 1.94
C ALA A 56 -1.06 8.30 1.38
N TYR A 57 -0.03 8.52 2.16
CA TYR A 57 1.18 9.23 1.77
C TYR A 57 2.39 8.43 2.23
N ALA A 58 3.37 8.26 1.36
CA ALA A 58 4.58 7.52 1.67
C ALA A 58 5.78 8.14 0.95
N GLU A 59 6.83 8.39 1.72
CA GLU A 59 8.15 8.79 1.25
C GLU A 59 9.12 7.62 1.30
N PRO A 60 10.12 7.53 0.39
CA PRO A 60 11.19 6.56 0.51
C PRO A 60 11.87 6.68 1.89
N PRO A 61 12.11 5.56 2.61
CA PRO A 61 12.10 4.18 2.12
C PRO A 61 10.76 3.44 2.25
N PHE A 62 9.69 4.09 2.71
CA PHE A 62 8.39 3.44 2.84
C PHE A 62 7.74 3.17 1.48
N ARG A 63 7.11 1.99 1.39
CA ARG A 63 6.24 1.61 0.29
C ARG A 63 4.97 1.00 0.85
N ILE A 64 3.85 1.45 0.32
CA ILE A 64 2.53 0.90 0.62
C ILE A 64 2.30 -0.24 -0.37
N GLY A 65 2.21 -1.47 0.14
CA GLY A 65 1.94 -2.65 -0.66
C GLY A 65 0.46 -2.76 -1.04
N GLN A 66 0.10 -3.92 -1.59
CA GLN A 66 -1.29 -4.20 -1.92
C GLN A 66 -2.16 -4.23 -0.67
N CYS A 67 -3.33 -3.58 -0.74
CA CYS A 67 -4.37 -3.68 0.27
C CYS A 67 -5.43 -4.68 -0.21
N PHE A 68 -5.80 -5.64 0.64
CA PHE A 68 -6.90 -6.56 0.38
C PHE A 68 -7.89 -6.60 1.54
N GLN A 69 -9.09 -7.08 1.29
CA GLN A 69 -10.15 -7.16 2.31
C GLN A 69 -10.17 -8.54 2.96
N ILE A 70 -10.38 -8.58 4.27
CA ILE A 70 -10.65 -9.79 5.05
C ILE A 70 -11.95 -9.54 5.82
N GLY A 71 -13.07 -10.04 5.29
CA GLY A 71 -14.39 -9.64 5.76
C GLY A 71 -14.60 -8.13 5.57
N SER A 72 -14.88 -7.41 6.64
CA SER A 72 -15.01 -5.94 6.65
C SER A 72 -13.71 -5.19 6.99
N ALA A 73 -12.63 -5.92 7.29
CA ALA A 73 -11.34 -5.34 7.65
C ALA A 73 -10.41 -5.20 6.43
N ALA A 74 -9.54 -4.19 6.47
CA ALA A 74 -8.47 -4.04 5.51
C ALA A 74 -7.20 -4.77 6.00
N TYR A 75 -6.55 -5.52 5.13
CA TYR A 75 -5.19 -6.02 5.35
C TYR A 75 -4.25 -5.23 4.46
N LEU A 76 -3.25 -4.58 5.06
CA LEU A 76 -2.28 -3.78 4.33
C LEU A 76 -0.85 -4.19 4.72
N ILE A 77 -0.03 -4.41 3.69
CA ILE A 77 1.40 -4.63 3.84
C ILE A 77 2.13 -3.31 3.70
N ILE A 78 2.98 -2.98 4.67
CA ILE A 78 3.90 -1.86 4.61
C ILE A 78 5.32 -2.42 4.49
N VAL A 79 6.06 -1.91 3.53
CA VAL A 79 7.45 -2.32 3.27
C VAL A 79 8.36 -1.12 3.50
N CYS A 80 9.45 -1.32 4.25
CA CYS A 80 10.56 -0.38 4.32
C CYS A 80 11.69 -0.92 3.44
N SER A 81 11.93 -0.33 2.27
CA SER A 81 12.93 -0.82 1.30
C SER A 81 14.30 -0.17 1.48
N GLY A 82 14.65 0.24 2.70
CA GLY A 82 15.95 0.84 3.03
C GLY A 82 16.97 -0.23 3.43
N PRO A 83 18.28 0.07 3.37
CA PRO A 83 19.34 -0.83 3.84
C PRO A 83 19.38 -1.03 5.37
N GLY A 84 18.40 -0.48 6.09
CA GLY A 84 18.36 -0.38 7.54
C GLY A 84 18.00 1.04 7.97
N VAL A 85 17.79 1.23 9.28
CA VAL A 85 17.67 2.56 9.91
C VAL A 85 18.98 2.84 10.63
N PHE A 86 19.62 3.96 10.31
CA PHE A 86 20.92 4.33 10.84
C PHE A 86 20.82 5.53 11.80
N ALA A 87 21.90 5.74 12.57
CA ALA A 87 21.97 6.87 13.49
C ALA A 87 21.79 8.21 12.75
N GLY A 88 20.79 8.98 13.16
CA GLY A 88 20.44 10.27 12.55
C GLY A 88 19.33 10.21 11.50
N ASP A 89 18.79 9.03 11.19
CA ASP A 89 17.57 8.90 10.40
C ASP A 89 16.34 9.35 11.22
N ASP A 90 15.37 9.96 10.54
CA ASP A 90 14.10 10.44 11.09
C ASP A 90 12.95 9.89 10.25
N LEU A 91 12.50 8.70 10.62
CA LEU A 91 11.40 8.00 9.96
C LEU A 91 10.13 8.13 10.81
N GLN A 92 9.09 8.74 10.25
CA GLN A 92 7.84 9.00 10.94
C GLN A 92 6.71 8.19 10.32
N GLN A 93 5.95 7.50 11.16
CA GLN A 93 4.77 6.74 10.75
C GLN A 93 3.55 7.22 11.55
N SER A 94 2.53 7.69 10.84
CA SER A 94 1.24 8.09 11.41
C SER A 94 0.13 7.22 10.84
N VAL A 95 -0.61 6.58 11.73
CA VAL A 95 -1.74 5.72 11.39
C VAL A 95 -2.96 6.20 12.15
N ARG A 96 -4.00 6.60 11.42
CA ARG A 96 -5.31 6.93 11.97
C ARG A 96 -6.32 5.89 11.52
N VAL A 97 -7.04 5.33 12.50
CA VAL A 97 -8.17 4.43 12.26
C VAL A 97 -9.43 5.14 12.73
N GLU A 98 -10.32 5.47 11.80
CA GLU A 98 -11.58 6.14 12.11
C GLU A 98 -12.62 5.16 12.70
N PRO A 99 -13.69 5.66 13.35
CA PRO A 99 -14.71 4.81 13.94
C PRO A 99 -15.29 3.79 12.94
N GLY A 100 -15.42 2.55 13.39
CA GLY A 100 -15.93 1.43 12.58
C GLY A 100 -14.90 0.80 11.64
N ALA A 101 -13.74 1.44 11.42
CA ALA A 101 -12.68 0.86 10.61
C ALA A 101 -11.91 -0.19 11.42
N CYS A 102 -11.51 -1.25 10.74
CA CYS A 102 -10.67 -2.31 11.28
C CYS A 102 -9.57 -2.63 10.26
N VAL A 103 -8.31 -2.61 10.69
CA VAL A 103 -7.17 -2.85 9.82
C VAL A 103 -6.18 -3.79 10.48
N LEU A 104 -5.65 -4.71 9.68
CA LEU A 104 -4.47 -5.49 10.02
C LEU A 104 -3.28 -4.96 9.21
N LEU A 105 -2.31 -4.38 9.93
CA LEU A 105 -1.09 -3.86 9.34
C LEU A 105 0.04 -4.87 9.51
N ALA A 106 0.57 -5.36 8.40
CA ALA A 106 1.76 -6.20 8.38
C ALA A 106 2.96 -5.35 7.94
N SER A 107 3.88 -5.06 8.87
CA SER A 107 5.17 -4.45 8.54
C SER A 107 6.19 -5.55 8.28
N GLN A 108 6.67 -5.63 7.05
CA GLN A 108 7.80 -6.50 6.69
C GLN A 108 9.09 -5.68 6.75
N SER A 109 9.45 -5.22 7.95
CA SER A 109 10.66 -4.43 8.19
C SER A 109 11.45 -5.06 9.33
N ALA A 110 12.74 -5.30 9.12
CA ALA A 110 13.67 -5.58 10.21
C ALA A 110 14.29 -4.24 10.65
N LEU A 111 13.83 -3.70 11.77
CA LEU A 111 14.59 -2.70 12.52
C LEU A 111 15.67 -3.50 13.27
N GLN A 112 16.90 -3.50 12.77
CA GLN A 112 18.05 -4.10 13.46
C GLN A 112 18.67 -3.15 14.48
#